data_AF-A0A4D6WN04-F1
#
_entry.id   AF-A0A4D6WN04-F1
#
_cell.length_a   1.000
_cell.length_b   1.000
_cell.length_c   1.000
_cell.angle_alpha   90.00
_cell.angle_beta   90.00
_cell.angle_gamma   90.00
#
_symmetry.space_group_name_H-M   'P 1'
#
loop_
_entity.id
_entity.type
_entity.pdbx_description
1 polymer ?
#
loop_
_entity_poly.entity_id
_entity_poly.type
_entity_poly.pdbx_seq_one_letter_code
_entity_poly.pdbx_strand_id
1 'polypeptide(L)' 'MKIISGKYKNQIGKILEIIYRKNQVIVENINMKTKHVKPKREEEKGEILSIEAPIHKSNITIHNI' A
#
# COMPACT_ATOMS: atom_id res chain seq x y z
N MET A 1 -12.87 3.72 -1.74
CA MET A 1 -12.43 4.58 -0.61
C MET A 1 -11.58 5.71 -1.16
N LYS A 2 -11.71 6.93 -0.63
CA LYS A 2 -10.95 8.11 -1.11
C LYS A 2 -9.90 8.52 -0.08
N ILE A 3 -8.73 8.94 -0.55
CA ILE A 3 -7.67 9.47 0.32
C ILE A 3 -7.86 10.97 0.49
N ILE A 4 -7.91 11.41 1.74
CA ILE A 4 -8.17 12.81 2.08
C ILE A 4 -6.88 13.60 2.31
N SER A 5 -5.79 12.94 2.69
CA SER A 5 -4.53 13.59 3.09
C SER A 5 -3.30 12.76 2.71
N GLY A 6 -2.15 13.45 2.64
CA GLY A 6 -0.86 12.87 2.29
C GLY A 6 -0.54 12.93 0.79
N LYS A 7 0.51 12.20 0.39
CA LYS A 7 1.06 12.21 -0.99
C LYS A 7 0.06 11.77 -2.06
N TYR A 8 -0.88 10.92 -1.69
CA TYR A 8 -1.85 10.29 -2.61
C TYR A 8 -3.26 10.90 -2.47
N LYS A 9 -3.36 12.16 -2.03
CA LYS A 9 -4.63 12.87 -1.85
C LYS A 9 -5.49 12.83 -3.12
N ASN A 10 -6.80 12.67 -2.93
CA ASN A 10 -7.84 12.54 -3.96
C ASN A 10 -7.82 11.25 -4.79
N GLN A 11 -6.87 10.34 -4.59
CA GLN A 11 -6.93 9.04 -5.24
C GLN A 11 -8.00 8.16 -4.59
N ILE A 12 -8.62 7.33 -5.42
CA ILE A 12 -9.67 6.39 -5.02
C ILE A 12 -9.13 4.99 -5.27
N GLY A 13 -9.31 4.10 -4.30
CA GLY A 13 -8.89 2.71 -4.43
C GLY A 13 -9.76 1.76 -3.63
N LYS A 14 -9.57 0.46 -3.90
CA LYS A 14 -10.17 -0.65 -3.16
C LYS A 14 -9.25 -1.04 -2.01
N ILE A 15 -9.85 -1.43 -0.87
CA ILE A 15 -9.09 -1.96 0.26
C ILE A 15 -8.73 -3.42 -0.04
N LEU A 16 -7.45 -3.75 0.02
CA LEU A 16 -6.96 -5.12 -0.09
C LEU A 16 -6.90 -5.80 1.28
N GLU A 17 -6.33 -5.10 2.26
CA GLU A 17 -6.12 -5.65 3.61
C GLU A 17 -6.28 -4.56 4.67
N ILE A 18 -6.79 -4.94 5.85
CA ILE A 18 -6.90 -4.07 7.02
C ILE A 18 -6.02 -4.64 8.14
N ILE A 19 -5.02 -3.85 8.54
CA ILE A 19 -4.10 -4.18 9.64
C ILE A 19 -4.63 -3.52 10.92
N TYR A 20 -5.58 -4.19 11.59
CA TYR A 20 -6.25 -3.66 12.79
C TYR A 20 -5.27 -3.25 13.91
N ARG A 21 -4.24 -4.06 14.16
CA ARG A 21 -3.26 -3.81 15.25
C ARG A 21 -2.51 -2.48 15.10
N LYS A 22 -2.34 -2.00 13.87
CA LYS A 22 -1.61 -0.75 13.56
C LYS A 22 -2.53 0.36 13.06
N ASN A 23 -3.85 0.16 13.06
CA ASN A 23 -4.82 1.10 12.48
C ASN A 23 -4.46 1.53 11.04
N GLN A 24 -3.97 0.56 10.26
CA GLN A 24 -3.47 0.77 8.91
C GLN A 24 -4.25 -0.06 7.90
N VAL A 25 -4.29 0.40 6.66
CA VAL A 25 -5.05 -0.21 5.57
C VAL A 25 -4.19 -0.22 4.32
N ILE A 26 -4.14 -1.35 3.63
CA ILE A 26 -3.50 -1.48 2.32
C ILE A 26 -4.57 -1.19 1.26
N VAL A 27 -4.28 -0.24 0.38
CA VAL A 27 -5.18 0.19 -0.69
C VAL A 27 -4.51 -0.13 -2.02
N GLU A 28 -5.26 -0.78 -2.90
CA GLU A 28 -4.79 -1.25 -4.21
C GLU A 28 -4.23 -0.09 -5.05
N ASN A 29 -3.07 -0.31 -5.68
CA ASN A 29 -2.38 0.67 -6.54
C ASN A 29 -2.01 2.00 -5.87
N ILE A 30 -2.02 2.08 -4.53
CA ILE A 30 -1.70 3.29 -3.80
C ILE A 30 -0.53 3.02 -2.85
N ASN A 31 0.35 4.02 -2.68
CA ASN A 31 1.50 3.93 -1.78
C ASN A 31 2.44 2.77 -2.14
N MET A 32 2.67 2.57 -3.44
CA MET A 32 3.61 1.59 -3.96
C MET A 32 5.04 1.91 -3.52
N LYS A 33 5.73 0.89 -3.01
CA LYS A 33 7.12 0.95 -2.59
C LYS A 33 7.93 -0.11 -3.31
N THR A 34 9.11 0.28 -3.75
CA THR A 34 10.09 -0.62 -4.35
C THR A 34 10.83 -1.37 -3.25
N LYS A 35 10.61 -2.68 -3.17
CA LYS A 35 11.31 -3.59 -2.27
C LYS A 35 12.35 -4.37 -3.06
N HIS A 36 13.61 -4.10 -2.74
CA HIS A 36 14.73 -4.88 -3.25
C HIS A 36 14.84 -6.16 -2.43
N VAL A 37 14.58 -7.30 -3.06
CA VAL A 37 14.67 -8.62 -2.42
C VAL A 37 16.00 -9.24 -2.82
N LYS A 38 16.84 -9.49 -1.81
CA LYS A 38 18.08 -10.24 -2.02
C LYS A 38 17.73 -11.69 -2.38
N PRO A 39 18.47 -12.30 -3.31
CA PRO A 39 18.27 -13.70 -3.66
C PRO A 39 18.55 -14.59 -2.46
N LYS A 40 17.77 -15.66 -2.30
CA LYS A 40 17.92 -16.61 -1.19
C LYS A 40 18.93 -17.71 -1.49
N ARG A 41 19.19 -17.98 -2.77
CA ARG A 41 20.20 -18.93 -3.26
C ARG A 41 21.16 -18.20 -4.19
N GLU A 42 22.40 -18.67 -4.26
CA GLU A 42 23.45 -18.07 -5.10
C GLU A 42 23.09 -18.04 -6.60
N GLU A 43 22.23 -18.95 -7.07
CA GLU A 43 21.78 -19.02 -8.47
C GLU A 43 20.52 -18.20 -8.78
N GLU A 44 19.90 -17.56 -7.78
CA GLU A 44 18.71 -16.73 -8.02
C GLU A 44 19.11 -15.28 -8.28
N LYS A 45 18.46 -14.63 -9.26
CA LYS A 45 18.64 -13.19 -9.46
C LYS A 45 17.87 -12.43 -8.39
N GLY A 46 18.44 -11.34 -7.87
CA GLY A 46 17.72 -10.42 -7.00
C GLY A 46 16.53 -9.81 -7.74
N GLU A 47 15.39 -9.74 -7.07
CA GLU A 47 14.15 -9.21 -7.66
C GLU A 47 13.83 -7.82 -7.09
N ILE A 48 13.34 -6.95 -7.97
CA ILE A 48 12.81 -5.64 -7.60
C ILE A 48 11.30 -5.75 -7.63
N LEU A 49 10.69 -5.91 -6.45
CA LEU A 49 9.25 -6.01 -6.31
C LEU A 49 8.66 -4.64 -6.02
N SER A 50 7.56 -4.31 -6.68
CA SER A 50 6.73 -3.16 -6.29
C SER A 50 5.56 -3.67 -5.47
N ILE A 51 5.48 -3.24 -4.21
CA ILE A 51 4.46 -3.68 -3.27
C ILE A 51 3.64 -2.49 -2.77
N GLU A 52 2.34 -2.67 -2.55
CA GLU A 52 1.54 -1.65 -1.88
C GLU A 52 1.90 -1.58 -0.40
N ALA A 53 2.08 -0.36 0.10
CA ALA A 53 2.38 -0.12 1.49
C ALA A 53 1.15 0.39 2.25
N PRO A 54 1.01 0.05 3.54
CA PRO A 54 -0.11 0.48 4.35
C PRO A 54 -0.19 2.00 4.49
N ILE A 55 -1.42 2.51 4.55
CA ILE A 55 -1.77 3.90 4.83
C ILE A 55 -2.56 3.94 6.14
N HIS A 56 -2.37 4.98 6.95
CA HIS A 56 -3.11 5.13 8.19
C HIS A 56 -4.61 5.36 7.93
N LYS A 57 -5.48 4.72 8.72
CA LYS A 57 -6.94 4.81 8.55
C LYS A 57 -7.46 6.26 8.54
N SER A 58 -6.85 7.14 9.32
CA SER A 58 -7.25 8.56 9.41
C SER A 58 -7.07 9.34 8.11
N ASN A 59 -6.29 8.82 7.15
CA ASN A 59 -6.08 9.47 5.85
C ASN A 59 -7.06 8.98 4.79
N ILE A 60 -7.98 8.09 5.15
CA ILE A 60 -8.94 7.46 4.24
C ILE A 60 -10.34 7.85 4.68
N THR A 61 -11.20 8.13 3.71
CA THR A 61 -12.64 8.34 3.94
C THR A 61 -13.46 7.42 3.05
N ILE A 62 -14.67 7.13 3.52
CA ILE A 62 -15.69 6.45 2.72
C ILE A 62 -16.05 7.40 1.59
N HIS A 63 -15.90 6.92 0.36
CA HIS A 63 -16.39 7.64 -0.80
C HIS A 63 -17.78 7.09 -1.07
N ASN A 64 -18.82 7.84 -0.70
CA ASN A 64 -20.17 7.53 -1.12
C ASN A 64 -20.31 7.93 -2.58
N ILE A 65 -20.82 6.97 -3.37
CA ILE A 65 -21.32 7.15 -4.73
C ILE A 65 -22.74 7.69 -4.64
#